data_AF-A0A7X7BXX3-F1
#
_entry.id   AF-A0A7X7BXX3-F1
#
_cell.length_a   1.000
_cell.length_b   1.000
_cell.length_c   1.000
_cell.angle_alpha   90.00
_cell.angle_beta   90.00
_cell.angle_gamma   90.00
#
_symmetry.space_group_name_H-M   'P 1'
#
loop_
_entity.id
_entity.type
_entity.pdbx_description
1 polymer ?
#
loop_
_entity_poly.entity_id
_entity_poly.type
_entity_poly.pdbx_seq_one_letter_code
_entity_poly.pdbx_strand_id
1 'polypeptide(L)'
;PIQLTFARSIDPVITQEHSITRVAVATEKEAENMKGENHTMGRKSTIHYGLYCCHGFVSANLAKQTGFSEEDLNIFWEALQNMFDQDHSAARGLMSARKLILFKHDSEIGCASASDLFDRVHISKVNQYSVARSFSDYIVTIDKQNLPQGVTIEDLI
;
A
#
# COMPACT_ATOMS: atom_id res chain seq x y z
N PRO A 1 -19.17 0.68 5.06
CA PRO A 1 -19.22 1.68 3.97
C PRO A 1 -17.94 1.78 3.13
N ILE A 2 -16.79 1.36 3.65
CA ILE A 2 -15.49 1.45 2.97
C ILE A 2 -15.29 0.25 2.04
N GLN A 3 -14.86 0.50 0.81
CA GLN A 3 -14.48 -0.52 -0.17
C GLN A 3 -13.10 -0.17 -0.71
N LEU A 4 -12.18 -1.13 -0.69
CA LEU A 4 -10.82 -0.98 -1.21
C LEU A 4 -10.62 -1.92 -2.39
N THR A 5 -9.90 -1.45 -3.40
CA THR A 5 -9.51 -2.25 -4.57
C THR A 5 -8.16 -2.89 -4.36
N PHE A 6 -7.78 -3.81 -5.24
CA PHE A 6 -6.45 -4.39 -5.21
C PHE A 6 -5.40 -3.33 -5.54
N ALA A 7 -4.46 -3.15 -4.62
CA ALA A 7 -3.33 -2.27 -4.84
C ALA A 7 -2.47 -2.82 -6.00
N ARG A 8 -2.10 -1.94 -6.92
CA ARG A 8 -1.23 -2.27 -8.07
C ARG A 8 0.07 -1.50 -7.97
N SER A 9 1.16 -2.13 -8.38
CA SER A 9 2.44 -1.45 -8.47
C SER A 9 2.43 -0.46 -9.64
N ILE A 10 3.04 0.70 -9.45
CA ILE A 10 3.13 1.75 -10.48
C ILE A 10 4.06 1.30 -11.62
N ASP A 11 5.18 0.67 -11.26
CA ASP A 11 6.07 0.01 -12.19
C ASP A 11 6.03 -1.52 -12.00
N PRO A 12 6.46 -2.30 -13.00
CA PRO A 12 6.69 -3.73 -12.83
C PRO A 12 7.67 -4.00 -11.68
N VAL A 13 7.26 -4.86 -10.74
CA VAL A 13 8.11 -5.32 -9.65
C VAL A 13 8.71 -6.68 -9.98
N ILE A 14 9.98 -6.87 -9.61
CA ILE A 14 10.69 -8.14 -9.77
C ILE A 14 10.94 -8.72 -8.39
N THR A 15 10.56 -9.98 -8.22
CA THR A 15 10.84 -10.74 -7.00
C THR A 15 12.26 -11.30 -7.05
N GLN A 16 13.00 -11.13 -5.97
CA GLN A 16 14.29 -11.78 -5.78
C GLN A 16 14.17 -12.87 -4.72
N GLU A 17 14.67 -14.06 -5.04
CA GLU A 17 14.70 -15.18 -4.11
C GLU A 17 16.05 -15.24 -3.40
N HIS A 18 16.03 -15.26 -2.07
CA HIS A 18 17.21 -15.43 -1.24
C HIS A 18 17.16 -16.81 -0.58
N SER A 19 18.17 -17.64 -0.82
CA SER A 19 18.36 -18.88 -0.07
C SER A 19 18.84 -18.55 1.34
N ILE A 20 18.16 -19.11 2.34
CA ILE A 20 18.48 -18.94 3.75
C ILE A 20 18.65 -20.30 4.41
N THR A 21 19.41 -20.36 5.50
CA THR A 21 19.75 -21.63 6.15
C THR A 21 19.25 -21.61 7.59
N ARG A 22 18.45 -22.62 7.97
CA ARG A 22 18.06 -22.87 9.36
C ARG A 22 19.03 -23.87 9.98
N VAL A 23 19.76 -23.42 10.99
CA VAL A 23 20.77 -24.23 11.69
C VAL A 23 20.13 -25.14 12.74
N ALA A 24 19.06 -24.69 13.39
CA ALA A 24 18.34 -25.46 14.39
C ALA A 24 17.45 -26.55 13.77
N VAL A 25 17.46 -27.71 14.41
CA VAL A 25 16.72 -28.90 14.02
C VAL A 25 15.33 -28.88 14.65
N ALA A 26 14.27 -29.09 13.86
CA ALA A 26 12.89 -28.99 14.34
C ALA A 26 12.25 -30.35 14.64
N THR A 27 12.80 -31.46 14.13
CA THR A 27 12.24 -32.80 14.33
C THR A 27 13.31 -33.84 14.65
N GLU A 28 12.95 -34.89 15.37
CA GLU A 28 13.86 -36.01 15.71
C GLU A 28 14.44 -36.67 14.44
N LYS A 29 13.63 -36.80 13.38
CA LYS A 29 14.08 -37.27 12.06
C LYS A 29 15.11 -36.36 11.40
N GLU A 30 14.98 -35.04 11.54
CA GLU A 30 16.01 -34.11 11.07
C GLU A 30 17.28 -34.28 11.91
N ALA A 31 17.17 -34.50 13.23
CA ALA A 31 18.33 -34.61 14.11
C ALA A 31 19.17 -35.88 13.82
N GLU A 32 18.52 -36.99 13.51
CA GLU A 32 19.19 -38.24 13.10
C GLU A 32 19.92 -38.12 11.76
N ASN A 33 19.36 -37.34 10.82
CA ASN A 33 19.95 -37.10 9.49
C ASN A 33 21.00 -35.98 9.48
N MET A 34 20.98 -35.09 10.48
CA MET A 34 21.85 -33.93 10.60
C MET A 34 23.04 -34.17 11.53
N LYS A 35 23.82 -35.24 11.32
CA LYS A 35 25.09 -35.53 12.02
C LYS A 35 26.18 -34.45 11.78
N GLY A 36 25.90 -33.19 12.11
CA GLY A 36 26.81 -32.05 12.05
C GLY A 36 26.83 -31.23 10.75
N GLU A 37 26.32 -31.74 9.62
CA GLU A 37 26.66 -31.14 8.30
C GLU A 37 25.48 -30.73 7.40
N ASN A 38 24.27 -31.25 7.62
CA ASN A 38 23.11 -30.89 6.79
C ASN A 38 22.29 -29.81 7.49
N HIS A 39 22.14 -28.63 6.91
CA HIS A 39 21.22 -27.60 7.40
C HIS A 39 19.98 -27.51 6.51
N THR A 40 18.82 -27.17 7.08
CA THR A 40 17.59 -27.00 6.29
C THR A 40 17.66 -25.69 5.50
N MET A 41 17.60 -25.77 4.17
CA MET A 41 17.56 -24.58 3.32
C MET A 41 16.11 -24.09 3.15
N GLY A 42 15.87 -22.84 3.51
CA GLY A 42 14.65 -22.10 3.22
C GLY A 42 14.85 -21.11 2.06
N ARG A 43 13.75 -20.49 1.64
CA ARG A 43 13.73 -19.47 0.59
C ARG A 43 12.96 -18.27 1.09
N LYS A 44 13.44 -17.08 0.78
CA LYS A 44 12.79 -15.82 1.10
C LYS A 44 12.69 -14.96 -0.15
N SER A 45 11.47 -14.75 -0.61
CA SER A 45 11.20 -13.85 -1.73
C SER A 45 11.05 -12.43 -1.23
N THR A 46 11.78 -11.49 -1.83
CA THR A 46 11.72 -10.07 -1.51
C THR A 46 11.48 -9.24 -2.77
N ILE A 47 11.03 -8.01 -2.58
CA ILE A 47 10.98 -6.99 -3.63
C ILE A 47 11.92 -5.89 -3.17
N HIS A 48 12.88 -5.50 -4.01
CA HIS A 48 13.85 -4.44 -3.67
C HIS A 48 13.16 -3.11 -3.36
N TYR A 49 12.25 -2.72 -4.25
CA TYR A 49 11.41 -1.55 -4.09
C TYR A 49 10.17 -1.70 -4.96
N GLY A 50 9.03 -1.22 -4.45
CA GLY A 50 7.80 -1.13 -5.20
C GLY A 50 6.93 -0.04 -4.61
N LEU A 51 6.46 0.88 -5.45
CA LEU A 51 5.43 1.84 -5.09
C LEU A 51 4.08 1.25 -5.52
N TYR A 52 3.17 1.09 -4.57
CA TYR A 52 1.84 0.53 -4.80
C TYR A 52 0.78 1.61 -4.58
N CYS A 53 -0.19 1.67 -5.49
CA CYS A 53 -1.35 2.53 -5.37
C CYS A 53 -2.61 1.69 -5.16
N CYS A 54 -3.40 2.06 -4.16
CA CYS A 54 -4.68 1.47 -3.83
C CYS A 54 -5.76 2.53 -4.00
N HIS A 55 -6.86 2.19 -4.69
CA HIS A 55 -8.03 3.05 -4.77
C HIS A 55 -9.08 2.61 -3.76
N GLY A 56 -9.63 3.57 -3.02
CA GLY A 56 -10.66 3.35 -2.02
C GLY A 56 -11.90 4.19 -2.27
N PHE A 57 -13.04 3.71 -1.78
CA PHE A 57 -14.35 4.33 -1.91
C PHE A 57 -15.06 4.30 -0.57
N VAL A 58 -15.72 5.40 -0.20
CA VAL A 58 -16.53 5.50 1.01
C VAL A 58 -17.94 5.92 0.61
N SER A 59 -18.92 5.03 0.78
CA SER A 59 -20.32 5.32 0.46
C SER A 59 -21.02 5.95 1.67
N ALA A 60 -21.47 7.20 1.53
CA ALA A 60 -22.24 7.91 2.55
C ALA A 60 -23.59 7.22 2.85
N ASN A 61 -24.28 6.75 1.81
CA ASN A 61 -25.55 6.02 1.96
C ASN A 61 -25.39 4.75 2.79
N LEU A 62 -24.35 3.97 2.52
CA LEU A 62 -24.07 2.76 3.30
C LEU A 62 -23.61 3.12 4.72
N ALA A 63 -22.87 4.22 4.89
CA ALA A 63 -22.42 4.69 6.20
C ALA A 63 -23.61 4.98 7.11
N LYS A 64 -24.61 5.72 6.62
CA LYS A 64 -25.86 6.02 7.32
C LYS A 64 -26.62 4.77 7.75
N GLN A 65 -26.67 3.75 6.90
CA GLN A 65 -27.35 2.48 7.23
C GLN A 65 -26.61 1.69 8.31
N THR A 66 -25.27 1.74 8.32
CA THR A 66 -24.44 1.01 9.28
C THR A 66 -24.16 1.78 10.57
N GLY A 67 -24.54 3.06 10.65
CA GLY A 67 -24.18 3.94 11.77
C GLY A 67 -22.71 4.36 11.80
N PHE A 68 -22.00 4.24 10.67
CA PHE A 68 -20.59 4.64 10.56
C PHE A 68 -20.48 6.16 10.59
N SER A 69 -19.72 6.66 11.56
CA SER A 69 -19.62 8.09 11.88
C SER A 69 -18.39 8.76 11.27
N GLU A 70 -18.33 10.09 11.38
CA GLU A 70 -17.11 10.84 11.01
C GLU A 70 -15.94 10.53 11.96
N GLU A 71 -16.22 10.21 13.22
CA GLU A 71 -15.20 9.79 14.20
C GLU A 71 -14.55 8.48 13.76
N ASP A 72 -15.35 7.50 13.33
CA ASP A 72 -14.84 6.24 12.77
C ASP A 72 -14.01 6.47 11.50
N LEU A 73 -14.41 7.44 10.66
CA LEU A 73 -13.69 7.81 9.45
C LEU A 73 -12.33 8.41 9.76
N ASN A 74 -12.23 9.26 10.78
CA ASN A 74 -10.97 9.85 11.22
C ASN A 74 -10.01 8.78 11.76
N ILE A 75 -10.53 7.84 12.55
CA ILE A 75 -9.74 6.68 13.02
C ILE A 75 -9.26 5.85 11.84
N PHE A 76 -10.09 5.66 10.81
CA PHE A 76 -9.70 4.96 9.60
C PHE A 76 -8.56 5.67 8.86
N TRP A 77 -8.58 7.01 8.76
CA TRP A 77 -7.49 7.78 8.16
C TRP A 77 -6.19 7.68 8.96
N GLU A 78 -6.26 7.75 10.29
CA GLU A 78 -5.11 7.54 11.15
C GLU A 78 -4.54 6.13 10.99
N ALA A 79 -5.40 5.12 10.94
CA ALA A 79 -5.01 3.73 10.73
C ALA A 79 -4.32 3.52 9.37
N LEU A 80 -4.77 4.20 8.30
CA LEU A 80 -4.10 4.13 6.99
C LEU A 80 -2.74 4.81 6.97
N GLN A 81 -2.60 5.96 7.65
CA GLN A 81 -1.33 6.66 7.77
C GLN A 81 -0.30 5.81 8.53
N ASN A 82 -0.73 5.16 9.60
CA ASN A 82 0.11 4.35 10.48
C ASN A 82 0.10 2.85 10.16
N MET A 83 -0.48 2.45 9.01
CA MET A 83 -0.83 1.05 8.72
C MET A 83 0.35 0.07 8.81
N PHE A 84 1.56 0.55 8.53
CA PHE A 84 2.76 -0.28 8.51
C PHE A 84 3.70 -0.08 9.71
N ASP A 85 3.46 0.95 10.53
CA ASP A 85 4.37 1.33 11.61
C ASP A 85 4.40 0.31 12.75
N GLN A 86 3.33 -0.47 12.90
CA GLN A 86 3.25 -1.55 13.89
C GLN A 86 3.24 -2.95 13.26
N ASP A 87 3.38 -3.04 11.93
CA ASP A 87 3.29 -4.32 11.20
C ASP A 87 4.65 -4.81 10.67
N HIS A 88 5.68 -4.69 11.51
CA HIS A 88 7.03 -5.14 11.18
C HIS A 88 7.16 -6.66 11.28
N SER A 89 7.70 -7.27 10.23
CA SER A 89 8.05 -8.69 10.24
C SER A 89 9.24 -8.97 9.34
N ALA A 90 9.86 -10.13 9.55
CA ALA A 90 10.96 -10.59 8.70
C ALA A 90 10.53 -10.67 7.23
N ALA A 91 9.26 -10.98 6.92
CA ALA A 91 8.78 -11.11 5.54
C ALA A 91 8.49 -9.76 4.88
N ARG A 92 7.99 -8.77 5.62
CA ARG A 92 7.54 -7.48 5.07
C ARG A 92 8.66 -6.46 4.88
N GLY A 93 9.73 -6.55 5.67
CA GLY A 93 10.79 -5.54 5.63
C GLY A 93 10.27 -4.16 6.02
N LEU A 94 10.69 -3.11 5.30
CA LEU A 94 10.27 -1.73 5.54
C LEU A 94 9.13 -1.35 4.58
N MET A 95 7.91 -1.33 5.09
CA MET A 95 6.74 -0.79 4.41
C MET A 95 6.37 0.55 5.06
N SER A 96 5.89 1.51 4.25
CA SER A 96 5.54 2.86 4.74
C SER A 96 4.44 3.44 3.86
N ALA A 97 3.45 4.10 4.47
CA ALA A 97 2.49 4.92 3.73
C ALA A 97 3.23 6.15 3.21
N ARG A 98 3.01 6.51 1.94
CA ARG A 98 3.75 7.60 1.27
C ARG A 98 2.89 8.82 0.97
N LYS A 99 1.66 8.58 0.53
CA LYS A 99 0.65 9.59 0.20
C LYS A 99 -0.73 9.04 0.53
N LEU A 100 -1.59 9.88 1.10
CA LEU A 100 -3.01 9.57 1.34
C LEU A 100 -3.82 10.75 0.82
N ILE A 101 -4.33 10.57 -0.40
CA ILE A 101 -5.04 11.60 -1.14
C ILE A 101 -6.53 11.33 -1.04
N LEU A 102 -7.28 12.27 -0.49
CA LEU A 102 -8.72 12.19 -0.33
C LEU A 102 -9.42 13.10 -1.33
N PHE A 103 -10.46 12.57 -1.95
CA PHE A 103 -11.40 13.33 -2.76
C PHE A 103 -12.73 13.39 -2.01
N LYS A 104 -12.98 14.52 -1.35
CA LYS A 104 -14.21 14.75 -0.58
C LYS A 104 -15.26 15.35 -1.51
N HIS A 105 -16.46 14.79 -1.49
CA HIS A 105 -17.61 15.29 -2.23
C HIS A 105 -18.60 15.98 -1.30
N ASP A 106 -19.18 17.09 -1.75
CA ASP A 106 -20.24 17.81 -1.01
C ASP A 106 -21.59 17.07 -1.05
N SER A 107 -21.77 16.16 -2.02
CA SER A 107 -22.99 15.36 -2.19
C SER A 107 -22.78 13.90 -1.79
N GLU A 108 -23.78 13.32 -1.14
CA GLU A 108 -23.79 11.92 -0.66
C GLU A 108 -23.71 10.88 -1.78
N ILE A 109 -24.17 11.24 -2.97
CA ILE A 109 -24.14 10.39 -4.17
C ILE A 109 -22.89 10.64 -5.04
N GLY A 110 -22.06 11.62 -4.68
CA GLY A 110 -20.88 12.06 -5.42
C GLY A 110 -21.15 13.24 -6.36
N CYS A 111 -20.12 14.06 -6.56
CA CYS A 111 -20.12 15.23 -7.44
C CYS A 111 -19.36 15.02 -8.76
N ALA A 112 -18.57 13.95 -8.85
CA ALA A 112 -17.73 13.62 -10.00
C ALA A 112 -17.51 12.11 -10.10
N SER A 113 -17.13 11.63 -11.29
CA SER A 113 -16.71 10.23 -11.49
C SER A 113 -15.42 9.95 -10.73
N ALA A 114 -15.35 8.78 -10.09
CA ALA A 114 -14.14 8.37 -9.39
C ALA A 114 -12.94 8.18 -10.33
N SER A 115 -13.17 7.75 -11.59
CA SER A 115 -12.10 7.62 -12.58
C SER A 115 -11.44 8.98 -12.83
N ASP A 116 -12.24 10.00 -13.10
CA ASP A 116 -11.77 11.36 -13.37
C ASP A 116 -10.99 11.97 -12.19
N LEU A 117 -11.29 11.52 -10.97
CA LEU A 117 -10.59 11.96 -9.76
C LEU A 117 -9.26 11.22 -9.57
N PHE A 118 -9.24 9.90 -9.75
CA PHE A 118 -8.01 9.12 -9.65
C PHE A 118 -7.02 9.46 -10.78
N ASP A 119 -7.51 9.74 -11.99
CA ASP A 119 -6.69 10.14 -13.13
C ASP A 119 -5.96 11.48 -12.91
N ARG A 120 -6.39 12.29 -11.92
CA ARG A 120 -5.69 13.53 -11.52
C ARG A 120 -4.44 13.27 -10.69
N VAL A 121 -4.26 12.06 -10.18
CA VAL A 121 -3.04 11.69 -9.44
C VAL A 121 -2.06 11.11 -10.44
N HIS A 122 -1.08 11.92 -10.82
CA HIS A 122 -0.01 11.49 -11.70
C HIS A 122 1.20 11.06 -10.90
N ILE A 123 1.62 9.82 -11.13
CA ILE A 123 2.82 9.24 -10.51
C ILE A 123 3.78 8.88 -11.65
N SER A 124 4.96 9.48 -11.63
CA SER A 124 5.99 9.23 -12.65
C SER A 124 7.36 9.09 -12.02
N LYS A 125 8.24 8.33 -12.66
CA LYS A 125 9.64 8.24 -12.24
C LYS A 125 10.39 9.52 -12.63
N VAL A 126 11.26 9.98 -11.73
CA VAL A 126 12.19 11.09 -11.99
C VAL A 126 13.09 10.78 -13.20
N ASN A 127 13.62 9.54 -13.26
CA ASN A 127 14.40 9.06 -14.40
C ASN A 127 13.79 7.76 -14.92
N GLN A 128 13.27 7.80 -16.15
CA GLN A 128 12.58 6.66 -16.75
C GLN A 128 13.49 5.45 -17.00
N TYR A 129 14.79 5.66 -17.14
CA TYR A 129 15.76 4.61 -17.44
C TYR A 129 16.40 3.96 -16.21
N SER A 130 16.28 4.56 -15.03
CA SER A 130 16.81 3.97 -13.79
C SER A 130 15.81 3.02 -13.14
N VAL A 131 16.30 2.03 -12.40
CA VAL A 131 15.43 1.20 -11.57
C VAL A 131 15.17 1.93 -10.26
N ALA A 132 13.91 2.13 -9.90
CA ALA A 132 13.56 2.77 -8.65
C ALA A 132 14.02 1.93 -7.44
N ARG A 133 14.56 2.62 -6.43
CA ARG A 133 15.05 2.03 -5.17
C ARG A 133 14.56 2.79 -3.95
N SER A 134 13.92 3.92 -4.15
CA SER A 134 13.46 4.83 -3.11
C SER A 134 12.22 5.59 -3.56
N PHE A 135 11.52 6.20 -2.60
CA PHE A 135 10.37 7.04 -2.92
C PHE A 135 10.78 8.31 -3.66
N SER A 136 11.99 8.82 -3.43
CA SER A 136 12.55 9.99 -4.13
C SER A 136 12.80 9.75 -5.62
N ASP A 137 12.76 8.50 -6.08
CA ASP A 137 12.82 8.19 -7.52
C ASP A 137 11.47 8.44 -8.22
N TYR A 138 10.43 8.80 -7.46
CA TYR A 138 9.09 9.12 -7.95
C TYR A 138 8.72 10.57 -7.68
N ILE A 139 7.95 11.13 -8.60
CA ILE A 139 7.25 12.40 -8.45
C ILE A 139 5.76 12.09 -8.46
N VAL A 140 5.08 12.47 -7.38
CA VAL A 140 3.63 12.41 -7.26
C VAL A 140 3.09 13.83 -7.39
N THR A 141 2.28 14.08 -8.41
CA THR A 141 1.60 15.36 -8.63
C THR A 141 0.11 15.16 -8.67
N ILE A 142 -0.64 16.11 -8.12
CA ILE A 142 -2.11 16.07 -8.13
C ILE A 142 -2.60 17.27 -8.95
N ASP A 143 -3.35 17.00 -10.01
CA ASP A 143 -3.95 18.06 -10.81
C ASP A 143 -5.16 18.66 -10.09
N LYS A 144 -4.93 19.85 -9.51
CA LYS A 144 -5.94 20.67 -8.83
C LYS A 144 -6.61 21.68 -9.75
N GLN A 145 -6.26 21.73 -11.04
CA GLN A 145 -6.88 22.64 -11.99
C GLN A 145 -8.24 22.11 -12.44
N ASN A 146 -9.21 23.00 -12.69
CA ASN A 146 -10.54 22.65 -13.18
C ASN A 146 -11.20 21.51 -12.38
N LEU A 147 -11.09 21.57 -11.05
CA LEU A 147 -11.75 20.63 -10.15
C LEU A 147 -13.27 20.71 -10.34
N PRO A 148 -13.98 19.56 -10.46
CA PRO A 148 -15.43 19.57 -10.50
C PRO A 148 -16.02 20.27 -9.29
N GLN A 149 -17.11 21.00 -9.49
CA GLN A 149 -17.76 21.74 -8.42
C GLN A 149 -18.20 20.77 -7.30
N GLY A 150 -17.91 21.14 -6.05
CA GLY A 150 -18.24 20.33 -4.88
C GLY A 150 -17.30 19.15 -4.63
N VAL A 151 -16.09 19.16 -5.22
CA VAL A 151 -15.00 18.25 -4.86
C VAL A 151 -13.86 19.03 -4.20
N THR A 152 -13.42 18.55 -3.05
CA THR A 152 -12.24 19.05 -2.34
C THR A 152 -11.17 17.97 -2.31
N ILE A 153 -9.92 18.34 -2.58
CA ILE A 153 -8.77 17.44 -2.47
C ILE A 153 -8.01 17.74 -1.19
N GLU A 154 -7.82 16.72 -0.36
CA GLU A 154 -6.98 16.77 0.84
C GLU A 154 -5.83 15.77 0.70
N ASP A 155 -4.64 16.15 1.14
CA ASP A 155 -3.46 15.27 1.19
C ASP A 155 -3.03 15.17 2.65
N LEU A 156 -3.19 13.99 3.25
CA LEU A 156 -3.01 13.81 4.70
C LEU A 156 -1.56 13.50 5.11
N ILE A 157 -0.71 13.05 4.18
CA ILE A 157 0.72 12.73 4.40
C ILE A 157 1.58 13.11 3.19
#